data_AF-A0A935EC86-F1
#
_entry.id   AF-A0A935EC86-F1
#
_cell.length_a   1.000
_cell.length_b   1.000
_cell.length_c   1.000
_cell.angle_alpha   90.00
_cell.angle_beta   90.00
_cell.angle_gamma   90.00
#
_symmetry.space_group_name_H-M   'P 1'
#
loop_
_entity.id
_entity.type
_entity.pdbx_description
1 polymer ?
#
loop_
_entity_poly.entity_id
_entity_poly.type
_entity_poly.pdbx_seq_one_letter_code
_entity_poly.pdbx_strand_id
1 'polypeptide(L)'
;MKRTLPSLTRVAVAGLSLAAVLAACSKAPDAADAAPVPTGRVEAGRLAAIDQEPGQWLTSGRDAGKTFYSPLDQINAETVRAWVSPGSSKPAPTAACRPRPSWSMA
;
A
#
# COMPACT_ATOMS: atom_id res chain seq x y z
N MET A 1 -45.41 -8.69 44.27
CA MET A 1 -44.85 -7.60 45.11
C MET A 1 -43.62 -7.02 44.42
N LYS A 2 -43.70 -5.72 44.06
CA LYS A 2 -42.59 -4.73 43.96
C LYS A 2 -41.42 -5.03 42.99
N ARG A 3 -41.63 -4.78 41.68
CA ARG A 3 -40.52 -4.50 40.75
C ARG A 3 -40.00 -3.09 41.04
N THR A 4 -38.88 -2.97 41.72
CA THR A 4 -38.21 -1.70 41.99
C THR A 4 -37.66 -1.13 40.68
N LEU A 5 -38.34 -0.13 40.13
CA LEU A 5 -37.87 0.66 38.98
C LEU A 5 -36.56 1.37 39.39
N PRO A 6 -35.41 1.09 38.75
CA PRO A 6 -34.20 1.84 39.01
C PRO A 6 -34.42 3.29 38.58
N SER A 7 -34.18 4.21 39.51
CA SER A 7 -34.36 5.66 39.36
C SER A 7 -33.80 6.15 38.03
N LEU A 8 -34.62 6.85 37.24
CA LEU A 8 -34.29 7.40 35.91
C LEU A 8 -32.97 8.21 35.91
N THR A 9 -32.58 8.76 37.06
CA THR A 9 -31.29 9.43 37.27
C THR A 9 -30.09 8.51 37.11
N ARG A 10 -30.17 7.22 37.48
CA ARG A 10 -29.06 6.26 37.30
C ARG A 10 -28.83 5.90 35.84
N VAL A 11 -29.89 5.85 35.04
CA VAL A 11 -29.80 5.58 33.59
C VAL A 11 -29.18 6.77 32.86
N ALA A 12 -29.53 7.99 33.25
CA ALA A 12 -28.97 9.21 32.65
C ALA A 12 -27.45 9.35 32.89
N VAL A 13 -26.97 9.07 34.11
CA VAL A 13 -25.53 9.14 34.43
C VAL A 13 -24.75 8.04 33.71
N ALA A 14 -25.29 6.83 33.60
CA ALA A 14 -24.64 5.74 32.88
C ALA A 14 -24.56 6.02 31.36
N GLY A 15 -25.60 6.62 30.77
CA GLY A 15 -25.62 7.00 29.36
C GLY A 15 -24.60 8.10 29.03
N LEU A 16 -24.47 9.11 29.90
CA LEU A 16 -23.49 10.19 29.71
C LEU A 16 -22.05 9.69 29.81
N SER A 17 -21.81 8.73 30.72
CA SER A 17 -20.50 8.11 30.92
C SER A 17 -20.08 7.26 29.71
N LEU A 18 -21.01 6.52 29.12
CA LEU A 18 -20.75 5.69 27.93
C LEU A 18 -20.46 6.54 26.68
N ALA A 19 -21.16 7.67 26.52
CA ALA A 19 -20.92 8.61 25.43
C ALA A 19 -19.53 9.26 25.51
N ALA A 20 -19.05 9.57 26.72
CA ALA A 20 -17.72 10.13 26.92
C ALA A 20 -16.58 9.14 26.58
N VAL A 21 -16.77 7.84 26.82
CA VAL A 21 -15.80 6.80 26.46
C VAL A 21 -15.76 6.58 24.94
N LEU A 22 -16.90 6.61 24.25
CA LEU A 22 -16.94 6.50 22.78
C LEU A 22 -16.26 7.68 22.08
N ALA A 23 -16.38 8.89 22.62
CA ALA A 23 -15.73 10.08 22.03
C ALA A 23 -14.20 10.06 22.17
N ALA A 24 -13.66 9.39 23.20
CA ALA A 24 -12.23 9.30 23.44
C ALA A 24 -11.50 8.34 22.48
N CYS A 25 -12.18 7.37 21.89
CA CYS A 25 -11.60 6.45 20.90
C CYS A 25 -11.48 7.04 19.48
N SER A 26 -12.06 8.22 19.22
CA SER A 26 -12.04 8.85 17.89
C SER A 26 -10.89 9.83 17.68
N LYS A 27 -9.94 9.94 18.62
CA LYS A 27 -8.72 10.75 18.39
C LYS A 27 -7.81 9.98 17.43
N ALA A 28 -8.04 10.20 16.15
CA ALA A 28 -7.08 9.85 15.11
C ALA A 28 -5.73 10.47 15.50
N PRO A 29 -4.63 9.70 15.45
CA PRO A 29 -3.31 10.29 15.62
C PRO A 29 -3.17 11.38 14.56
N ASP A 30 -2.80 12.59 15.00
CA ASP A 30 -2.33 13.64 14.10
C ASP A 30 -1.29 12.99 13.19
N ALA A 31 -1.47 13.14 11.87
CA ALA A 31 -0.53 12.68 10.87
C ALA A 31 0.76 13.48 11.08
N ALA A 32 1.61 13.00 11.99
CA ALA A 32 2.93 13.53 12.22
C ALA A 32 3.65 13.53 10.88
N ASP A 33 4.24 14.67 10.57
CA ASP A 33 5.00 14.99 9.36
C ASP A 33 6.06 13.90 9.13
N ALA A 34 5.68 12.86 8.39
CA ALA A 34 6.52 11.71 8.16
C ALA A 34 7.60 12.13 7.18
N ALA A 35 8.87 12.02 7.58
CA ALA A 35 10.00 12.29 6.72
C ALA A 35 9.81 11.57 5.36
N PRO A 36 10.18 12.22 4.23
CA PRO A 36 9.95 11.65 2.91
C PRO A 36 10.53 10.24 2.81
N VAL A 37 9.70 9.27 2.46
CA VAL A 37 10.16 7.90 2.25
C VAL A 37 11.02 7.89 0.98
N PRO A 38 12.27 7.38 1.03
CA PRO A 38 13.12 7.32 -0.15
C PRO A 38 12.45 6.50 -1.26
N THR A 39 12.61 6.96 -2.51
CA THR A 39 12.06 6.26 -3.68
C THR A 39 12.68 4.87 -3.79
N GLY A 40 11.87 3.88 -4.17
CA GLY A 40 12.34 2.50 -4.31
C GLY A 40 12.64 1.76 -3.00
N ARG A 41 12.18 2.26 -1.85
CA ARG A 41 12.29 1.54 -0.57
C ARG A 41 11.54 0.21 -0.62
N VAL A 42 12.26 -0.90 -0.47
CA VAL A 42 11.69 -2.26 -0.40
C VAL A 42 12.16 -2.91 0.89
N GLU A 43 11.21 -3.36 1.72
CA GLU A 43 11.46 -3.92 3.04
C GLU A 43 10.51 -5.06 3.37
N ALA A 44 10.86 -5.87 4.37
CA ALA A 44 10.16 -7.12 4.66
C ALA A 44 8.66 -6.94 4.90
N GLY A 45 8.25 -5.89 5.64
CA GLY A 45 6.83 -5.61 5.88
C GLY A 45 6.06 -5.28 4.60
N ARG A 46 6.66 -4.51 3.69
CA ARG A 46 6.08 -4.18 2.39
C ARG A 46 5.95 -5.42 1.50
N LEU A 47 6.98 -6.27 1.50
CA LEU A 47 6.95 -7.54 0.76
C LEU A 47 5.92 -8.53 1.32
N ALA A 48 5.72 -8.56 2.64
CA ALA A 48 4.69 -9.38 3.28
C ALA A 48 3.27 -8.91 2.94
N ALA A 49 3.11 -7.62 2.61
CA ALA A 49 1.84 -7.00 2.23
C ALA A 49 1.74 -6.74 0.71
N ILE A 50 2.48 -7.47 -0.14
CA ILE A 50 2.59 -7.19 -1.58
C ILE A 50 1.25 -7.21 -2.33
N ASP A 51 0.26 -7.94 -1.82
CA ASP A 51 -1.08 -7.97 -2.42
C ASP A 51 -1.87 -6.67 -2.24
N GLN A 52 -1.47 -5.80 -1.31
CA GLN A 52 -2.01 -4.43 -1.19
C GLN A 52 -1.46 -3.48 -2.27
N GLU A 53 -0.42 -3.91 -3.00
CA GLU A 53 0.22 -3.14 -4.06
C GLU A 53 0.23 -3.93 -5.39
N PRO A 54 -0.93 -4.27 -5.96
CA PRO A 54 -1.06 -5.20 -7.10
C PRO A 54 -0.35 -4.71 -8.37
N GLY A 55 -0.13 -3.40 -8.50
CA GLY A 55 0.59 -2.78 -9.62
C GLY A 55 2.12 -2.82 -9.50
N GLN A 56 2.66 -3.23 -8.36
CA GLN A 56 4.09 -3.17 -8.10
C GLN A 56 4.78 -4.52 -8.35
N TRP A 57 5.99 -4.45 -8.90
CA TRP A 57 6.86 -5.62 -9.11
C TRP A 57 8.17 -5.44 -8.36
N LEU A 58 8.14 -5.77 -7.06
CA LEU A 58 9.24 -5.44 -6.12
C LEU A 58 10.31 -6.55 -6.00
N THR A 59 10.02 -7.75 -6.50
CA THR A 59 10.94 -8.90 -6.46
C THR A 59 10.95 -9.61 -7.82
N SER A 60 11.89 -10.53 -8.04
CA SER A 60 11.96 -11.27 -9.31
C SER A 60 10.73 -12.12 -9.62
N GLY A 61 10.04 -12.64 -8.61
CA GLY A 61 8.90 -13.56 -8.77
C GLY A 61 7.56 -13.00 -8.29
N ARG A 62 7.48 -11.67 -8.14
CA ARG A 62 6.43 -10.94 -7.42
C ARG A 62 6.40 -11.25 -5.93
N ASP A 63 6.06 -12.48 -5.54
CA ASP A 63 5.94 -12.94 -4.15
C ASP A 63 7.05 -13.93 -3.73
N ALA A 64 7.01 -14.35 -2.48
CA ALA A 64 7.96 -15.30 -1.91
C ALA A 64 7.92 -16.69 -2.59
N GLY A 65 6.77 -17.09 -3.10
CA GLY A 65 6.57 -18.34 -3.84
C GLY A 65 7.08 -18.28 -5.28
N LYS A 66 7.43 -17.09 -5.77
CA LYS A 66 7.80 -16.84 -7.17
C LYS A 66 6.70 -17.31 -8.13
N THR A 67 5.46 -16.97 -7.83
CA THR A 67 4.32 -17.41 -8.64
C THR A 67 4.25 -16.74 -10.01
N PHE A 68 4.89 -15.56 -10.15
CA PHE A 68 4.76 -14.69 -11.32
C PHE A 68 3.31 -14.30 -11.66
N TYR A 69 2.38 -14.47 -10.72
CA TYR A 69 0.96 -14.19 -10.92
C TYR A 69 0.64 -12.72 -10.62
N SER A 70 0.00 -12.01 -11.56
CA SER A 70 -0.50 -10.65 -11.34
C SER A 70 -2.03 -10.65 -11.18
N PRO A 71 -2.59 -9.98 -10.14
CA PRO A 71 -4.04 -9.86 -9.95
C PRO A 71 -4.68 -8.73 -10.79
N LEU A 72 -3.91 -7.99 -11.58
CA LEU A 72 -4.45 -6.93 -12.44
C LEU A 72 -5.27 -7.51 -13.59
N ASP A 73 -6.44 -6.93 -13.87
CA ASP A 73 -7.39 -7.43 -14.88
C ASP A 73 -7.69 -6.44 -16.02
N GLN A 74 -7.09 -5.26 -16.01
CA GLN A 74 -7.34 -4.23 -17.02
C GLN A 74 -7.05 -4.73 -18.44
N ILE A 75 -6.01 -5.57 -18.58
CA ILE A 75 -5.73 -6.36 -19.76
C ILE A 75 -6.22 -7.78 -19.48
N ASN A 76 -7.28 -8.18 -20.16
CA ASN A 76 -7.91 -9.49 -20.03
C ASN A 76 -8.27 -10.07 -21.41
N ALA A 77 -8.91 -11.25 -21.43
CA ALA A 77 -9.26 -11.94 -22.67
C ALA A 77 -10.12 -11.11 -23.64
N GLU A 78 -10.90 -10.17 -23.11
CA GLU A 78 -11.76 -9.30 -23.92
C GLU A 78 -11.02 -8.05 -24.40
N THR A 79 -10.18 -7.46 -23.55
CA THR A 79 -9.52 -6.17 -23.85
C THR A 79 -8.18 -6.31 -24.55
N VAL A 80 -7.51 -7.48 -24.45
CA VAL A 80 -6.17 -7.71 -25.02
C VAL A 80 -6.09 -7.40 -26.50
N ARG A 81 -7.16 -7.68 -27.27
CA ARG A 81 -7.23 -7.41 -28.72
C ARG A 81 -7.18 -5.92 -29.07
N ALA A 82 -7.65 -5.06 -28.17
CA ALA A 82 -7.72 -3.63 -28.35
C ALA A 82 -6.48 -2.92 -27.80
N TRP A 83 -5.55 -3.67 -27.19
CA TRP A 83 -4.32 -3.11 -26.67
C TRP A 83 -3.43 -2.64 -27.83
N VAL A 84 -3.18 -1.33 -27.85
CA VAL A 84 -2.20 -0.70 -28.75
C VAL A 84 -1.03 -0.31 -27.88
N SER A 85 0.19 -0.71 -28.27
CA SER A 85 1.41 -0.37 -27.53
C SER A 85 1.52 1.15 -27.34
N PRO A 86 1.36 1.68 -26.12
CA PRO A 86 1.51 3.09 -25.90
C PRO A 86 3.01 3.43 -25.96
N GLY A 87 3.39 4.30 -26.90
CA GLY A 87 4.72 4.92 -26.90
C GLY A 87 5.88 3.94 -27.13
N SER A 88 5.86 3.18 -28.23
CA SER A 88 7.10 2.62 -28.80
C SER A 88 8.00 3.76 -29.28
N SER A 89 8.57 4.54 -28.37
CA SER A 89 9.73 5.35 -28.68
C SER A 89 10.84 4.36 -29.01
N LYS A 90 11.37 4.47 -30.23
CA LYS A 90 12.68 3.96 -30.61
C LYS A 90 13.62 4.21 -29.42
N PRO A 91 14.44 3.24 -28.95
CA PRO A 91 15.45 3.56 -27.96
C PRO A 91 16.17 4.81 -28.46
N ALA A 92 16.27 5.84 -27.60
CA ALA A 92 17.11 6.99 -27.89
C ALA A 92 18.41 6.44 -28.49
N PRO A 93 18.91 6.99 -29.62
CA PRO A 93 20.10 6.46 -30.26
C PRO A 93 21.11 6.28 -29.15
N THR A 94 21.49 5.01 -28.93
CA THR A 94 22.42 4.56 -27.90
C THR A 94 23.31 5.71 -27.55
N ALA A 95 23.19 6.27 -26.33
CA ALA A 95 24.35 6.91 -25.73
C ALA A 95 25.44 5.87 -25.93
N ALA A 96 26.37 6.17 -26.83
CA ALA A 96 27.34 5.24 -27.36
C ALA A 96 27.84 4.39 -26.20
N CYS A 97 28.01 3.08 -26.42
CA CYS A 97 28.83 2.26 -25.53
C CYS A 97 30.06 3.10 -25.16
N ARG A 98 30.07 3.70 -23.96
CA ARG A 98 31.26 4.39 -23.50
C ARG A 98 32.28 3.27 -23.40
N PRO A 99 33.45 3.39 -24.04
CA PRO A 99 34.48 2.39 -23.84
C PRO A 99 34.69 2.25 -22.34
N ARG A 100 34.68 0.99 -21.85
CA ARG A 100 35.05 0.70 -20.46
C ARG A 100 36.35 1.44 -20.18
N PRO A 101 36.47 2.24 -19.10
CA PRO A 101 37.77 2.73 -18.71
C PRO A 101 38.66 1.51 -18.49
N SER A 102 39.74 1.39 -19.27
CA SER A 102 40.78 0.43 -18.96
C SER A 102 41.35 0.87 -17.61
N TRP A 103 41.05 0.11 -16.56
CA TRP A 103 41.81 0.24 -15.33
C TRP A 103 43.23 -0.20 -15.66
N SER A 104 44.14 0.76 -15.84
CA SER A 104 45.57 0.51 -15.83
C SER A 104 45.93 0.06 -14.42
N MET A 105 46.13 -1.24 -14.24
CA MET A 105 46.90 -1.77 -13.13
C MET A 105 48.38 -1.64 -13.50
N ALA A 106 49.12 -0.93 -12.63
CA ALA A 106 50.57 -0.95 -12.44
C ALA A 106 51.48 -0.74 -13.67
#